data_AF-A0A077D6Q2-F1
#
_entry.id   AF-A0A077D6Q2-F1
#
_cell.length_a   1.000
_cell.length_b   1.000
_cell.length_c   1.000
_cell.angle_alpha   90.00
_cell.angle_beta   90.00
_cell.angle_gamma   90.00
#
_symmetry.space_group_name_H-M   'P 1'
#
loop_
_entity.id
_entity.type
_entity.pdbx_description
1 polymer ?
#
loop_
_entity_poly.entity_id
_entity_poly.type
_entity_poly.pdbx_seq_one_letter_code
_entity_poly.pdbx_strand_id
1 'polypeptide(L)'
;LSPAMLLDNDIPWVILGHSERRNVFGENNDLIRQKVGHALESGLKVIACIGEKLEEREAGKTEEVVFEQFKAIADVVTSWDNVVL
;
A
#
# COMPACT_ATOMS: atom_id res chain seq x y z
N LEU A 1 6.01 12.19 7.85
CA LEU A 1 6.46 11.35 8.98
C LEU A 1 7.29 10.22 8.39
N SER A 2 8.50 10.00 8.89
CA SER A 2 9.33 8.88 8.44
C SER A 2 9.01 7.60 9.25
N PRO A 3 9.33 6.41 8.73
CA PRO A 3 9.21 5.17 9.49
C PRO A 3 9.93 5.21 10.83
N ALA A 4 11.14 5.75 10.86
CA ALA A 4 11.95 5.88 12.08
C ALA A 4 11.24 6.72 13.16
N MET A 5 10.57 7.82 12.79
CA MET A 5 9.82 8.63 13.75
C MET A 5 8.63 7.88 14.36
N LEU A 6 7.96 7.03 13.59
CA LEU A 6 6.83 6.24 14.09
C LEU A 6 7.32 5.19 15.10
N LEU A 7 8.41 4.50 14.78
CA LEU A 7 9.02 3.50 15.66
C LEU A 7 9.56 4.10 16.96
N ASP A 8 10.17 5.28 16.90
CA ASP A 8 10.63 6.03 18.09
C ASP A 8 9.48 6.41 19.04
N ASN A 9 8.24 6.43 18.53
CA ASN A 9 7.02 6.71 19.31
C ASN A 9 6.20 5.43 19.59
N ASP A 10 6.80 4.23 19.47
CA ASP A 10 6.13 2.94 19.67
C ASP A 10 4.88 2.74 18.78
N ILE A 11 4.88 3.31 17.57
CA ILE A 11 3.81 3.12 16.57
C ILE A 11 4.29 2.11 15.52
N PRO A 12 3.87 0.83 15.60
CA PRO A 12 4.45 -0.23 14.78
C PRO A 12 3.73 -0.41 13.44
N TRP A 13 2.61 0.27 13.19
CA TRP A 13 1.77 0.09 11.99
C TRP A 13 1.64 1.36 11.18
N VAL A 14 1.56 1.21 9.86
CA VAL A 14 1.23 2.29 8.93
C VAL A 14 0.22 1.82 7.88
N ILE A 15 -0.73 2.70 7.54
CA ILE A 15 -1.64 2.49 6.42
C ILE A 15 -1.03 3.11 5.17
N LEU A 16 -0.89 2.32 4.10
CA LEU A 16 -0.34 2.75 2.82
C LEU A 16 -1.28 2.40 1.67
N GLY A 17 -1.37 3.28 0.67
CA GLY A 17 -2.22 3.04 -0.50
C GLY A 17 -3.72 3.27 -0.28
N HIS A 18 -4.13 3.91 0.82
CA HIS A 18 -5.54 4.26 1.06
C HIS A 18 -6.15 5.00 -0.13
N SER A 19 -7.41 4.70 -0.45
CA SER A 19 -8.09 5.21 -1.65
C SER A 19 -8.07 6.73 -1.76
N GLU A 20 -8.23 7.44 -0.64
CA GLU A 20 -8.11 8.89 -0.57
C GLU A 20 -6.71 9.38 -1.01
N ARG A 21 -5.64 8.69 -0.61
CA ARG A 21 -4.26 9.04 -0.99
C ARG A 21 -4.01 8.79 -2.47
N ARG A 22 -4.59 7.73 -3.05
CA ARG A 22 -4.51 7.45 -4.48
C ARG A 22 -5.30 8.47 -5.30
N ASN A 23 -6.54 8.72 -4.91
CA ASN A 23 -7.51 9.48 -5.72
C ASN A 23 -7.40 10.99 -5.54
N VAL A 24 -7.12 11.47 -4.32
CA VAL A 24 -7.04 12.91 -4.01
C VAL A 24 -5.60 13.41 -4.09
N PHE A 25 -4.64 12.63 -3.59
CA PHE A 25 -3.23 13.02 -3.53
C PHE A 25 -2.37 12.42 -4.67
N GLY A 26 -2.95 11.60 -5.54
CA GLY A 26 -2.28 11.08 -6.74
C GLY A 26 -1.20 10.05 -6.47
N GLU A 27 -1.23 9.33 -5.34
CA GLU A 27 -0.23 8.29 -5.05
C GLU A 27 -0.43 7.08 -5.98
N ASN A 28 0.52 6.87 -6.90
CA ASN A 28 0.47 5.79 -7.89
C ASN A 28 1.08 4.47 -7.37
N ASN A 29 0.94 3.39 -8.15
CA ASN A 29 1.42 2.05 -7.77
C ASN A 29 2.93 2.01 -7.49
N ASP A 30 3.74 2.72 -8.28
CA ASP A 30 5.19 2.79 -8.07
C ASP A 30 5.57 3.46 -6.75
N LEU A 31 4.88 4.53 -6.38
CA LEU A 31 5.11 5.21 -5.12
C LEU A 31 4.66 4.35 -3.93
N ILE A 32 3.52 3.67 -4.04
CA ILE A 32 3.05 2.75 -2.99
C ILE A 32 4.03 1.59 -2.83
N ARG A 33 4.50 0.98 -3.92
CA ARG A 33 5.55 -0.06 -3.89
C ARG A 33 6.79 0.41 -3.14
N GLN A 34 7.31 1.60 -3.46
CA GLN A 34 8.48 2.16 -2.78
C GLN A 34 8.24 2.39 -1.29
N LYS A 35 7.08 2.93 -0.91
CA LYS A 35 6.71 3.17 0.49
C LYS A 35 6.54 1.87 1.28
N VAL A 36 5.92 0.86 0.69
CA VAL A 36 5.73 -0.45 1.34
C VAL A 36 7.08 -1.12 1.57
N GLY A 37 7.93 -1.19 0.54
CA GLY A 37 9.28 -1.75 0.68
C GLY A 37 10.07 -1.04 1.77
N HIS A 38 10.11 0.30 1.75
CA HIS A 38 10.84 1.07 2.75
C HIS A 38 10.26 0.93 4.17
N ALA A 39 8.94 0.84 4.32
CA ALA A 39 8.30 0.64 5.63
C ALA A 39 8.68 -0.71 6.23
N LEU A 40 8.61 -1.78 5.43
CA LEU A 40 8.97 -3.14 5.85
C LEU A 40 10.47 -3.26 6.17
N GLU A 41 11.35 -2.71 5.32
CA GLU A 41 12.79 -2.65 5.57
C GLU A 41 13.13 -1.91 6.86
N SER A 42 12.35 -0.88 7.21
CA SER A 42 12.51 -0.12 8.44
C SER A 42 11.97 -0.84 9.67
N GLY A 43 11.27 -1.98 9.51
CA GLY A 43 10.68 -2.75 10.61
C GLY A 43 9.25 -2.38 10.99
N LEU A 44 8.58 -1.53 10.21
CA LEU A 44 7.14 -1.29 10.38
C LEU A 44 6.32 -2.46 9.82
N LYS A 45 5.12 -2.61 10.37
CA LYS A 45 4.05 -3.43 9.80
C LYS A 45 3.16 -2.57 8.92
N VAL A 46 2.63 -3.15 7.86
CA VAL A 46 1.90 -2.40 6.82
C VAL A 46 0.48 -2.91 6.67
N ILE A 47 -0.48 -1.99 6.73
CA ILE A 47 -1.84 -2.20 6.21
C ILE A 47 -1.86 -1.60 4.81
N ALA A 48 -1.86 -2.44 3.79
CA ALA A 48 -1.78 -2.02 2.39
C ALA A 48 -3.17 -2.04 1.76
N CYS A 49 -3.67 -0.89 1.32
CA CYS A 49 -4.99 -0.80 0.70
C CYS A 49 -4.91 -0.95 -0.82
N ILE A 50 -5.81 -1.77 -1.36
CA ILE A 50 -6.07 -1.92 -2.79
C ILE A 50 -7.57 -1.83 -3.05
N GLY A 51 -7.95 -1.46 -4.27
CA GLY A 51 -9.34 -1.33 -4.68
C GLY A 51 -9.49 -0.48 -5.94
N GLU A 52 -10.59 -0.74 -6.63
CA GLU A 52 -11.01 -0.03 -7.83
C GLU A 52 -11.93 1.16 -7.50
N LYS A 53 -12.09 2.05 -8.49
CA LYS A 53 -13.12 3.09 -8.48
C LYS A 53 -14.46 2.55 -8.97
N LEU A 54 -15.52 3.30 -8.69
CA LEU A 54 -16.87 2.95 -9.15
C LEU A 54 -16.93 2.78 -10.68
N GLU A 55 -16.30 3.68 -11.43
CA GLU A 55 -16.29 3.64 -12.90
C GLU A 55 -15.52 2.43 -13.44
N GLU A 56 -14.44 2.03 -12.75
CA GLU A 56 -13.65 0.85 -13.11
C GLU A 56 -14.44 -0.44 -12.84
N ARG A 57 -15.18 -0.48 -11.74
CA ARG A 57 -16.10 -1.59 -11.42
C ARG A 57 -17.21 -1.71 -12.45
N GLU A 58 -17.88 -0.61 -12.79
CA GLU A 58 -18.96 -0.60 -13.79
C GLU A 58 -18.45 -0.96 -15.20
N ALA A 59 -17.17 -0.68 -15.49
CA ALA A 59 -16.49 -1.10 -16.71
C ALA A 59 -15.95 -2.56 -16.66
N GLY A 60 -16.16 -3.30 -15.57
CA GLY A 60 -15.70 -4.68 -15.42
C GLY A 60 -14.19 -4.83 -15.22
N LYS A 61 -13.50 -3.78 -14.75
CA LYS A 61 -12.04 -3.73 -14.57
C LYS A 61 -11.56 -4.01 -13.14
N THR A 62 -12.45 -4.42 -12.23
CA THR A 62 -12.09 -4.67 -10.83
C THR A 62 -10.87 -5.58 -10.68
N GLU A 63 -10.86 -6.73 -11.34
CA GLU A 63 -9.74 -7.68 -11.24
C GLU A 63 -8.44 -7.12 -11.81
N GLU A 64 -8.50 -6.42 -12.94
CA GLU A 64 -7.33 -5.78 -13.58
C GLU A 64 -6.68 -4.77 -12.63
N VAL A 65 -7.49 -3.85 -12.09
CA VAL A 65 -7.01 -2.78 -11.20
C VAL A 65 -6.45 -3.34 -9.90
N VAL A 66 -7.19 -4.25 -9.25
CA VAL A 66 -6.78 -4.87 -7.98
C VAL A 66 -5.51 -5.72 -8.19
N PHE A 67 -5.40 -6.44 -9.30
CA PHE A 67 -4.22 -7.23 -9.63
C PHE A 67 -2.98 -6.36 -9.83
N GLU A 68 -3.08 -5.27 -10.58
CA GLU A 68 -1.94 -4.35 -10.79
C GLU A 68 -1.46 -3.72 -9.47
N GLN A 69 -2.39 -3.29 -8.63
CA GLN A 69 -2.08 -2.72 -7.32
C GLN A 69 -1.45 -3.77 -6.39
N PHE A 70 -2.01 -4.99 -6.34
CA PHE A 70 -1.50 -6.09 -5.55
C PHE A 70 -0.11 -6.50 -6.02
N LYS A 71 0.11 -6.65 -7.32
CA LYS A 71 1.40 -7.04 -7.91
C LYS A 71 2.50 -6.05 -7.53
N ALA A 72 2.23 -4.75 -7.62
CA ALA A 72 3.19 -3.73 -7.23
C ALA A 72 3.61 -3.84 -5.75
N ILE A 73 2.70 -4.24 -4.86
CA ILE A 73 2.98 -4.50 -3.45
C ILE A 73 3.76 -5.82 -3.30
N ALA A 74 3.28 -6.90 -3.92
CA ALA A 74 3.86 -8.23 -3.81
C ALA A 74 5.31 -8.29 -4.30
N ASP A 75 5.68 -7.51 -5.33
CA ASP A 75 7.03 -7.45 -5.88
C ASP A 75 8.11 -7.01 -4.87
N VAL A 76 7.72 -6.40 -3.74
CA VAL A 76 8.64 -5.96 -2.68
C VAL A 76 8.40 -6.61 -1.32
N VAL A 77 7.41 -7.51 -1.21
CA VAL A 77 7.04 -8.19 0.03
C VAL A 77 7.67 -9.58 0.04
N THR A 78 8.64 -9.80 0.94
CA THR A 78 9.31 -11.11 1.09
C THR A 78 8.65 -12.04 2.11
N SER A 79 7.95 -11.48 3.10
CA SER A 79 7.07 -12.20 4.03
C SER A 79 5.80 -11.39 4.27
N TRP A 80 4.67 -12.09 4.33
CA TRP A 80 3.35 -11.51 4.60
C TRP A 80 3.00 -11.44 6.10
N ASP A 81 3.86 -11.92 7.00
CA ASP A 81 3.59 -11.92 8.46
C ASP A 81 3.37 -10.52 9.04
N ASN A 82 3.94 -9.50 8.39
CA ASN A 82 3.87 -8.09 8.79
C ASN A 82 3.03 -7.24 7.83
N VAL A 83 2.24 -7.88 6.97
CA VAL A 83 1.39 -7.19 5.98
C VAL A 83 -0.06 -7.66 6.13
N VAL A 84 -0.97 -6.69 6.22
CA VAL A 84 -2.42 -6.92 6.09
C VAL A 84 -2.88 -6.22 4.82
N LEU A 85 -3.62 -6.94 3.99
CA LEU A 85 -4.29 -6.42 2.79
C LEU A 85 -5.76 -6.16 3.09
#